data_AF-A0A9J7EXM4-F1
#
_entry.id   AF-A0A9J7EXM4-F1
#
_cell.length_a   1.000
_cell.length_b   1.000
_cell.length_c   1.000
_cell.angle_alpha   90.00
_cell.angle_beta   90.00
_cell.angle_gamma   90.00
#
_symmetry.space_group_name_H-M   'P 1'
#
loop_
_entity.id
_entity.type
_entity.pdbx_description
1 polymer ?
#
loop_
_entity_poly.entity_id
_entity_poly.type
_entity_poly.pdbx_seq_one_letter_code
_entity_poly.pdbx_strand_id
1 'polypeptide(L)'
;MSFLFGSRSSKTFKPKKNIPEGSHQYELLKHAEATLGSGNLRMAVMLPEGEDLNEWVAVNTVDFFNQINMLYGTITDFCTEESCPVMSAGPKYEYHWADGTNIKKPIKCSAPKYIDYLMTWVQDQLDDETLFPSKIGVQPY
;
A
#
# COMPACT_ATOMS: atom_id res chain seq x y z
N MET A 1 36.13 -11.05 -14.11
CA MET A 1 35.27 -9.87 -14.30
C MET A 1 34.30 -9.84 -13.14
N SER A 2 34.47 -8.86 -12.25
CA SER A 2 33.76 -8.77 -10.98
C SER A 2 32.39 -8.14 -11.19
N PHE A 3 31.32 -8.87 -10.92
CA PHE A 3 29.97 -8.28 -10.82
C PHE A 3 29.84 -7.67 -9.43
N LEU A 4 30.00 -6.35 -9.37
CA LEU A 4 29.73 -5.54 -8.20
C LEU A 4 28.22 -5.51 -7.97
N PHE A 5 27.71 -6.41 -7.13
CA PHE A 5 26.41 -6.23 -6.49
C PHE A 5 26.54 -5.04 -5.54
N GLY A 6 26.26 -3.86 -6.06
CA GLY A 6 26.09 -2.66 -5.26
C GLY A 6 24.99 -2.91 -4.25
N SER A 7 25.35 -2.84 -2.97
CA SER A 7 24.44 -2.67 -1.85
C SER A 7 23.47 -1.51 -2.16
N ARG A 8 22.32 -1.82 -2.73
CA ARG A 8 21.16 -0.92 -2.69
C ARG A 8 20.57 -1.06 -1.29
N SER A 9 21.18 -0.29 -0.39
CA SER A 9 20.52 0.34 0.75
C SER A 9 19.01 0.47 0.49
N SER A 10 18.23 0.02 1.47
CA SER A 10 16.79 0.15 1.64
C SER A 10 16.28 1.60 1.42
N LYS A 11 16.28 2.09 0.18
CA LYS A 11 15.95 3.49 -0.15
C LYS A 11 14.51 3.71 -0.62
N THR A 12 13.71 2.66 -0.75
CA THR A 12 12.25 2.77 -0.98
C THR A 12 11.47 2.96 0.32
N PHE A 13 12.05 2.60 1.46
CA PHE A 13 11.51 2.87 2.78
C PHE A 13 12.20 4.09 3.39
N LYS A 14 11.56 5.26 3.27
CA LYS A 14 11.70 6.31 4.27
C LYS A 14 10.39 6.33 5.05
N PRO A 15 10.29 5.69 6.23
CA PRO A 15 9.18 6.01 7.10
C PRO A 15 9.28 7.52 7.31
N LYS A 16 8.21 8.28 7.02
CA LYS A 16 8.07 9.61 7.61
C LYS A 16 8.00 9.38 9.12
N LYS A 17 9.17 9.24 9.75
CA LYS A 17 9.33 9.36 11.18
C LYS A 17 8.81 10.74 11.51
N ASN A 18 7.82 10.77 12.41
CA ASN A 18 7.14 11.95 12.94
C ASN A 18 5.84 12.29 12.21
N ILE A 19 4.84 11.39 12.26
CA ILE A 19 3.51 11.91 12.59
C ILE A 19 3.69 12.60 13.95
N PRO A 20 3.49 13.93 14.07
CA PRO A 20 3.70 14.61 15.34
C PRO A 20 2.81 13.97 16.41
N GLU A 21 3.40 13.61 17.56
CA GLU A 21 2.63 13.19 18.73
C GLU A 21 1.62 14.30 19.06
N GLY A 22 0.33 13.96 19.05
CA GLY A 22 -0.77 14.92 19.22
C GLY A 22 -1.38 15.48 17.92
N SER A 23 -0.97 15.03 16.74
CA SER A 23 -1.70 15.33 15.50
C SER A 23 -2.98 14.49 15.38
N HIS A 24 -3.96 14.98 14.61
CA HIS A 24 -5.24 14.28 14.39
C HIS A 24 -5.05 12.86 13.84
N GLN A 25 -4.14 12.73 12.86
CA GLN A 25 -3.79 11.45 12.25
C GLN A 25 -3.13 10.47 13.25
N TYR A 26 -2.43 10.97 14.27
CA TYR A 26 -1.86 10.16 15.35
C TYR A 26 -2.95 9.59 16.27
N GLU A 27 -3.94 10.40 16.63
CA GLU A 27 -5.07 9.94 17.48
C GLU A 27 -5.95 8.92 16.73
N LEU A 28 -6.18 9.12 15.43
CA LEU A 28 -6.91 8.15 14.59
C LEU A 28 -6.20 6.80 14.52
N LEU A 29 -4.87 6.79 14.33
CA LEU A 29 -4.08 5.56 14.36
C LEU A 29 -4.18 4.85 15.71
N LYS A 30 -4.09 5.61 16.80
CA LYS A 30 -4.20 5.07 18.16
C LYS A 30 -5.60 4.48 18.45
N HIS A 31 -6.66 5.08 17.92
CA HIS A 31 -8.02 4.54 18.00
C HIS A 31 -8.19 3.22 17.22
N ALA A 32 -7.60 3.15 16.02
CA ALA A 32 -7.59 1.92 15.22
C ALA A 32 -6.79 0.80 15.93
N GLU A 33 -5.62 1.12 16.50
CA GLU A 33 -4.81 0.18 17.29
C GLU A 33 -5.53 -0.31 18.55
N ALA A 34 -6.21 0.57 19.28
CA ALA A 34 -6.95 0.21 20.49
C ALA A 34 -8.13 -0.75 20.21
N THR A 35 -8.75 -0.66 19.03
CA THR A 35 -9.87 -1.53 18.66
C THR A 35 -9.43 -2.87 18.10
N LEU A 36 -8.22 -2.99 17.54
CA LEU A 36 -7.60 -4.27 17.14
C LEU A 36 -7.39 -5.22 18.33
N GLY A 37 -7.15 -4.71 19.55
CA GLY A 37 -7.00 -5.51 20.77
C GLY A 37 -8.31 -6.02 21.40
N SER A 38 -9.48 -5.56 20.91
CA SER A 38 -10.79 -5.80 21.55
C SER A 38 -11.57 -7.01 21.00
N GLY A 39 -11.08 -7.65 19.92
CA GLY A 39 -11.65 -8.87 19.36
C GLY A 39 -12.86 -8.70 18.44
N ASN A 40 -13.34 -7.47 18.17
CA ASN A 40 -14.42 -7.22 17.21
C ASN A 40 -14.01 -6.28 16.07
N LEU A 41 -13.37 -6.83 15.04
CA LEU A 41 -12.93 -6.12 13.83
C LEU A 41 -14.07 -5.38 13.12
N ARG A 42 -15.33 -5.83 13.27
CA ARG A 42 -16.47 -5.15 12.63
C ARG A 42 -16.69 -3.76 13.19
N MET A 43 -16.44 -3.56 14.49
CA MET A 43 -16.53 -2.23 15.10
C MET A 43 -15.30 -1.39 14.75
N ALA A 44 -14.12 -2.02 14.65
CA ALA A 44 -12.87 -1.34 14.32
C ALA A 44 -12.87 -0.69 12.92
N VAL A 45 -13.63 -1.23 11.97
CA VAL A 45 -13.71 -0.70 10.59
C VAL A 45 -14.82 0.35 10.40
N MET A 46 -15.67 0.56 11.40
CA MET A 46 -16.74 1.57 11.31
C MET A 46 -16.14 2.97 11.30
N LEU A 47 -16.70 3.86 10.48
CA LEU A 47 -16.38 5.28 10.53
C LEU A 47 -16.71 5.81 11.94
N PRO A 48 -15.73 6.37 12.67
CA PRO A 48 -16.00 6.94 13.99
C PRO A 48 -16.92 8.16 13.91
N GLU A 49 -17.68 8.40 14.97
CA GLU A 49 -18.61 9.54 15.01
C GLU A 49 -17.84 10.86 14.97
N GLY A 50 -18.21 11.75 14.04
CA GLY A 50 -17.59 13.06 13.86
C GLY A 50 -16.39 13.09 12.92
N GLU A 51 -15.95 11.94 12.41
CA GLU A 51 -14.83 11.84 11.47
C GLU A 51 -15.26 12.00 10.01
N ASP A 52 -14.33 12.49 9.18
CA ASP A 52 -14.53 12.57 7.74
C ASP A 52 -14.32 11.19 7.08
N LEU A 53 -15.22 10.84 6.15
CA LEU A 53 -15.18 9.55 5.48
C LEU A 53 -13.93 9.40 4.59
N ASN A 54 -13.52 10.47 3.90
CA ASN A 54 -12.37 10.40 3.00
C ASN A 54 -11.07 10.27 3.80
N GLU A 55 -10.95 11.00 4.92
CA GLU A 55 -9.82 10.82 5.85
C GLU A 55 -9.78 9.39 6.40
N TRP A 56 -10.92 8.84 6.82
CA TRP A 56 -11.00 7.46 7.33
C TRP A 56 -10.57 6.42 6.29
N VAL A 57 -11.07 6.54 5.06
CA VAL A 57 -10.69 5.67 3.95
C VAL A 57 -9.22 5.84 3.60
N ALA A 58 -8.69 7.07 3.61
CA ALA A 58 -7.29 7.34 3.29
C ALA A 58 -6.35 6.68 4.31
N VAL A 59 -6.61 6.86 5.62
CA VAL A 59 -5.81 6.26 6.70
C VAL A 59 -5.82 4.73 6.60
N ASN A 60 -6.99 4.13 6.42
CA ASN A 60 -7.10 2.67 6.30
C ASN A 60 -6.43 2.15 5.02
N THR A 61 -6.50 2.89 3.90
CA THR A 61 -5.85 2.50 2.64
C THR A 61 -4.33 2.44 2.79
N VAL A 62 -3.74 3.45 3.44
CA VAL A 62 -2.29 3.47 3.74
C VAL A 62 -1.90 2.30 4.64
N ASP A 63 -2.70 2.01 5.67
CA ASP A 63 -2.43 0.89 6.58
C ASP A 63 -2.48 -0.45 5.84
N PHE A 64 -3.53 -0.72 5.05
CA PHE A 64 -3.61 -1.94 4.25
C PHE A 64 -2.47 -2.08 3.25
N PHE A 65 -2.09 -1.00 2.57
CA PHE A 65 -0.93 -1.02 1.67
C PHE A 65 0.34 -1.45 2.40
N ASN A 66 0.61 -0.88 3.58
CA ASN A 66 1.77 -1.24 4.39
C ASN A 66 1.73 -2.70 4.85
N GLN A 67 0.58 -3.18 5.31
CA GLN A 67 0.41 -4.56 5.75
C GLN A 67 0.62 -5.56 4.61
N ILE A 68 0.04 -5.30 3.43
CA ILE A 68 0.19 -6.15 2.24
C ILE A 68 1.65 -6.14 1.76
N ASN A 69 2.31 -4.98 1.75
CA ASN A 69 3.71 -4.86 1.34
C ASN A 69 4.65 -5.64 2.28
N MET A 70 4.45 -5.52 3.60
CA MET A 70 5.19 -6.33 4.57
C MET A 70 4.94 -7.82 4.38
N LEU A 71 3.68 -8.23 4.21
CA LEU A 71 3.32 -9.63 3.97
C LEU A 71 4.00 -10.17 2.71
N TYR A 72 3.94 -9.44 1.60
CA TYR A 72 4.57 -9.85 0.36
C TYR A 72 6.10 -9.94 0.49
N GLY A 73 6.72 -9.02 1.23
CA GLY A 73 8.15 -9.06 1.54
C GLY A 73 8.61 -10.35 2.22
N THR A 74 7.72 -11.04 2.96
CA THR A 74 8.06 -12.34 3.59
C THR A 74 8.10 -13.52 2.62
N ILE A 75 7.45 -13.40 1.46
CA ILE A 75 7.32 -14.49 0.48
C ILE A 75 7.97 -14.19 -0.88
N THR A 76 8.56 -13.01 -1.05
CA THR A 76 9.10 -12.55 -2.35
C THR A 76 10.13 -13.51 -2.95
N ASP A 77 10.92 -14.20 -2.12
CA ASP A 77 11.95 -15.14 -2.58
C ASP A 77 11.34 -16.42 -3.20
N PHE A 78 10.08 -16.73 -2.88
CA PHE A 78 9.36 -17.89 -3.41
C PHE A 78 8.50 -17.55 -4.64
N CYS A 79 8.20 -16.27 -4.85
CA CYS A 79 7.42 -15.76 -5.97
C CYS A 79 8.35 -15.29 -7.09
N THR A 80 8.83 -16.23 -7.91
CA THR A 80 9.74 -15.96 -9.02
C THR A 80 9.00 -15.96 -10.36
N GLU A 81 9.65 -15.52 -11.44
CA GLU A 81 9.07 -15.63 -12.78
C GLU A 81 8.85 -17.09 -13.22
N GLU A 82 9.58 -18.03 -12.62
CA GLU A 82 9.50 -19.45 -12.92
C GLU A 82 8.37 -20.12 -12.13
N SER A 83 8.25 -19.80 -10.83
CA SER A 83 7.19 -20.36 -9.97
C SER A 83 5.83 -19.70 -10.21
N CYS A 84 5.83 -18.43 -10.61
CA CYS A 84 4.64 -17.61 -10.85
C CYS A 84 4.73 -16.85 -12.20
N PRO A 85 4.71 -17.57 -13.34
CA PRO A 85 4.94 -16.99 -14.67
C PRO A 85 3.81 -16.07 -15.15
N VAL A 86 2.64 -16.15 -14.51
CA VAL A 86 1.51 -15.26 -14.72
C VAL A 86 0.94 -14.81 -13.38
N MET A 87 0.49 -13.57 -13.28
CA MET A 87 -0.25 -13.11 -12.11
C MET A 87 -1.63 -13.79 -12.08
N SER A 88 -1.89 -14.61 -11.05
CA SER A 88 -3.12 -15.41 -10.98
C SER A 88 -3.60 -15.61 -9.54
N ALA A 89 -4.89 -15.92 -9.39
CA ALA A 89 -5.50 -16.35 -8.14
C ALA A 89 -6.17 -17.72 -8.35
N GLY A 90 -5.34 -18.77 -8.38
CA GLY A 90 -5.75 -20.10 -8.80
C GLY A 90 -5.98 -20.21 -10.31
N PRO A 91 -6.46 -21.36 -10.80
CA PRO A 91 -6.50 -21.65 -12.24
C PRO A 91 -7.59 -20.89 -13.01
N LYS A 92 -8.52 -20.22 -12.31
CA LYS A 92 -9.68 -19.55 -12.93
C LYS A 92 -9.46 -18.07 -13.20
N TYR A 93 -8.48 -17.45 -12.55
CA TYR A 93 -8.30 -16.01 -12.57
C TYR A 93 -6.86 -15.66 -12.93
N GLU A 94 -6.71 -14.90 -14.01
CA GLU A 94 -5.44 -14.32 -14.45
C GLU A 94 -5.62 -12.80 -14.49
N TYR A 95 -4.65 -12.07 -13.95
CA TYR A 95 -4.68 -10.60 -13.88
C TYR A 95 -3.68 -10.01 -14.86
N HIS A 96 -4.12 -9.02 -15.64
CA HIS A 96 -3.29 -8.28 -16.59
C HIS A 96 -3.11 -6.85 -16.12
N TRP A 97 -1.90 -6.31 -16.26
CA TRP A 97 -1.57 -5.00 -15.70
C TRP A 97 -1.84 -3.88 -16.71
N ALA A 98 -2.50 -2.82 -16.25
CA ALA A 98 -2.58 -1.52 -16.91
C ALA A 98 -2.86 -0.43 -15.86
N ASP A 99 -2.21 0.72 -16.00
CA ASP A 99 -2.42 1.90 -15.15
C ASP A 99 -3.22 3.01 -15.87
N GLY A 100 -3.51 2.83 -17.17
CA GLY A 100 -4.22 3.81 -18.00
C GLY A 100 -3.40 5.03 -18.41
N THR A 101 -2.19 5.20 -17.86
CA THR A 101 -1.29 6.33 -18.13
C THR A 101 -0.07 5.87 -18.92
N ASN A 102 0.84 5.11 -18.30
CA ASN A 102 2.05 4.58 -18.91
C ASN A 102 1.76 3.31 -19.73
N ILE A 103 0.89 2.45 -19.21
CA ILE A 103 0.48 1.17 -19.80
C ILE A 103 -1.03 1.23 -20.02
N LYS A 104 -1.40 1.67 -21.23
CA LYS A 104 -2.82 1.87 -21.62
C LYS A 104 -3.54 0.58 -22.00
N LYS A 105 -2.80 -0.42 -22.49
CA LYS A 105 -3.36 -1.72 -22.87
C LYS A 105 -2.92 -2.75 -21.85
N PRO A 106 -3.83 -3.56 -21.28
CA PRO A 106 -3.48 -4.60 -20.32
C PRO A 106 -2.41 -5.54 -20.86
N ILE A 107 -1.32 -5.70 -20.11
CA ILE A 107 -0.21 -6.59 -20.45
C ILE A 107 -0.21 -7.83 -19.56
N LYS A 108 0.11 -8.97 -20.16
CA LYS A 108 0.44 -10.19 -19.43
C LYS A 108 1.84 -10.07 -18.84
N CYS A 109 1.98 -10.38 -17.57
CA CYS A 109 3.27 -10.45 -16.89
C CYS A 109 3.25 -11.47 -15.76
N SER A 110 4.44 -11.84 -15.28
CA SER A 110 4.63 -12.69 -14.12
C SER A 110 4.08 -12.05 -12.86
N ALA A 111 3.73 -12.86 -11.86
CA ALA A 111 3.22 -12.35 -10.58
C ALA A 111 4.17 -11.36 -9.89
N PRO A 112 5.48 -11.62 -9.73
CA PRO A 112 6.36 -10.65 -9.08
C PRO A 112 6.43 -9.33 -9.84
N LYS A 113 6.40 -9.37 -11.18
CA LYS A 113 6.41 -8.16 -12.01
C LYS A 113 5.10 -7.38 -11.92
N TYR A 114 3.96 -8.07 -11.89
CA TYR A 114 2.66 -7.43 -11.66
C TYR A 114 2.64 -6.73 -10.31
N ILE A 115 3.09 -7.41 -9.25
CA ILE A 115 3.08 -6.86 -7.89
C ILE A 115 4.03 -5.66 -7.77
N ASP A 116 5.20 -5.69 -8.43
CA ASP A 116 6.10 -4.53 -8.52
C ASP A 116 5.41 -3.31 -9.15
N TYR A 117 4.73 -3.51 -10.28
CA TYR A 117 3.95 -2.44 -10.92
C TYR A 117 2.84 -1.91 -10.00
N LEU A 118 2.09 -2.82 -9.35
CA LEU A 118 1.01 -2.47 -8.44
C LEU A 118 1.52 -1.65 -7.26
N MET A 119 2.57 -2.12 -6.59
CA MET A 119 3.11 -1.47 -5.39
C MET A 119 3.71 -0.10 -5.74
N THR A 120 4.40 0.01 -6.87
CA THR A 120 4.91 1.29 -7.37
C THR A 120 3.79 2.26 -7.66
N TRP A 121 2.75 1.81 -8.39
CA TRP A 121 1.60 2.64 -8.72
C TRP A 121 0.86 3.12 -7.47
N VAL A 122 0.57 2.23 -6.51
CA VAL A 122 -0.09 2.64 -5.25
C VAL A 122 0.76 3.66 -4.50
N GLN A 123 2.08 3.47 -4.41
CA GLN A 123 2.98 4.43 -3.76
C GLN A 123 2.92 5.81 -4.43
N ASP A 124 2.94 5.86 -5.76
CA ASP A 124 2.81 7.11 -6.51
C ASP A 124 1.48 7.83 -6.21
N GLN A 125 0.37 7.09 -6.05
CA GLN A 125 -0.91 7.67 -5.65
C GLN A 125 -0.90 8.20 -4.21
N LEU A 126 -0.28 7.46 -3.28
CA LEU A 126 -0.20 7.85 -1.86
C LEU A 126 0.72 9.06 -1.65
N ASP A 127 1.70 9.26 -2.52
CA ASP A 127 2.60 10.42 -2.51
C ASP A 127 2.01 11.65 -3.24
N ASP A 128 0.90 11.50 -3.97
CA ASP A 128 0.22 12.59 -4.66
C ASP A 128 -0.62 13.43 -3.68
N GLU A 129 -0.11 14.60 -3.30
CA GLU A 129 -0.77 15.56 -2.40
C GLU A 129 -2.13 16.09 -2.93
N THR A 130 -2.46 15.86 -4.21
CA THR A 130 -3.79 16.20 -4.74
C THR A 130 -4.83 15.12 -4.46
N LEU A 131 -4.39 13.89 -4.18
CA LEU A 131 -5.24 12.74 -3.83
C LEU A 131 -5.18 12.43 -2.32
N PHE A 132 -3.98 12.46 -1.74
CA PHE A 132 -3.69 12.20 -0.33
C PHE A 132 -3.01 13.42 0.30
N PRO A 133 -3.76 14.51 0.56
CA PRO A 133 -3.19 15.71 1.16
C PRO A 133 -2.68 15.42 2.57
N SER A 134 -1.42 15.78 2.84
CA SER A 134 -0.79 15.58 4.14
C SER A 134 -0.86 16.80 5.07
N LYS A 135 -1.38 17.93 4.56
CA LYS A 135 -1.54 19.18 5.32
C LYS A 135 -2.96 19.32 5.87
N ILE A 136 -3.05 19.60 7.15
CA ILE A 136 -4.31 19.90 7.85
C ILE A 136 -5.02 21.06 7.14
N GLY A 137 -6.29 20.86 6.77
CA GLY A 137 -7.15 21.88 6.15
C GLY A 137 -7.15 21.92 4.62
N VAL A 138 -6.44 21.01 3.94
CA VAL A 138 -6.52 20.83 2.49
C VAL A 138 -7.43 19.63 2.22
N GLN A 139 -8.69 19.87 1.86
CA GLN A 139 -9.59 18.79 1.42
C GLN A 139 -9.41 18.56 -0.08
N PRO A 140 -9.25 17.30 -0.54
CA PRO A 140 -9.44 16.99 -1.95
C PRO A 140 -10.95 17.17 -2.25
N TYR A 141 -11.23 17.78 -3.40
CA TYR A 141 -12.54 18.29 -3.86
C TYR A 141 -13.79 17.58 -3.35
#